data_AF-A0A961RUX5-F1
#
_entry.id   AF-A0A961RUX5-F1
#
_cell.length_a   1.000
_cell.length_b   1.000
_cell.length_c   1.000
_cell.angle_alpha   90.00
_cell.angle_beta   90.00
_cell.angle_gamma   90.00
#
_symmetry.space_group_name_H-M   'P 1'
#
loop_
_entity.id
_entity.type
_entity.pdbx_description
1 polymer ?
#
loop_
_entity_poly.entity_id
_entity_poly.type
_entity_poly.pdbx_seq_one_letter_code
_entity_poly.pdbx_strand_id
1 'polypeptide(L)' 'LALLGHELANTVLDICCFLKGLEEVEREHSWPPRSAKLMLRTALRMLTVHYGLCAAPRKSAPMRHWGGPGYRPRGIALD' A
#
# COMPACT_ATOMS: atom_id res chain seq x y z
N LEU A 1 -6.76 -12.58 3.43
CA LEU A 1 -7.40 -11.36 3.99
C LEU A 1 -8.15 -11.59 5.30
N ALA A 2 -8.77 -12.77 5.52
CA ALA A 2 -9.50 -13.07 6.77
C ALA A 2 -8.72 -12.79 8.07
N LEU A 3 -7.39 -12.89 8.07
CA LEU A 3 -6.53 -12.58 9.22
C LEU A 3 -6.54 -11.12 9.66
N LEU A 4 -6.92 -10.18 8.78
CA LEU A 4 -6.87 -8.74 9.07
C LEU A 4 -8.09 -8.25 9.86
N GLY A 5 -9.16 -9.05 9.90
CA GLY A 5 -10.49 -8.54 10.23
C GLY A 5 -11.09 -7.74 9.07
N HIS A 6 -12.42 -7.57 9.09
CA HIS A 6 -13.19 -6.96 8.01
C HIS A 6 -12.73 -5.53 7.67
N GLU A 7 -12.58 -4.67 8.67
CA GLU A 7 -12.24 -3.25 8.48
C GLU A 7 -10.89 -3.05 7.77
N LEU A 8 -9.85 -3.74 8.23
CA LEU A 8 -8.52 -3.65 7.62
C LEU A 8 -8.45 -4.35 6.26
N ALA A 9 -9.22 -5.42 6.05
CA ALA A 9 -9.30 -6.07 4.75
C ALA A 9 -9.93 -5.14 3.71
N ASN A 10 -11.03 -4.46 4.04
CA ASN A 10 -11.67 -3.49 3.15
C ASN A 10 -10.75 -2.32 2.84
N THR A 11 -10.08 -1.78 3.86
CA THR A 11 -9.10 -0.69 3.69
C THR A 11 -7.98 -1.04 2.71
N VAL A 12 -7.41 -2.25 2.82
CA VAL A 12 -6.35 -2.71 1.90
C VAL A 12 -6.90 -2.86 0.47
N LEU A 13 -8.11 -3.39 0.31
CA LEU A 13 -8.74 -3.53 -1.01
C LEU A 13 -9.05 -2.16 -1.63
N ASP A 14 -9.65 -1.25 -0.86
CA ASP A 14 -9.95 0.13 -1.26
C ASP A 14 -8.71 0.84 -1.83
N ILE A 15 -7.59 0.77 -1.11
CA ILE A 15 -6.38 1.51 -1.49
C ILE A 15 -5.58 0.78 -2.56
N CYS A 16 -5.36 -0.54 -2.41
CA CYS A 16 -4.44 -1.26 -3.29
C CYS A 16 -5.10 -1.83 -4.55
N CYS A 17 -6.39 -2.16 -4.50
CA CYS A 17 -7.11 -2.77 -5.62
C CYS A 17 -8.02 -1.78 -6.33
N PHE A 18 -8.75 -0.94 -5.56
CA PHE A 18 -9.63 0.08 -6.11
C PHE A 18 -8.95 1.44 -6.29
N LEU A 19 -7.69 1.58 -5.83
CA LEU A 19 -6.87 2.77 -6.00
C LEU A 19 -7.52 4.05 -5.44
N LYS A 20 -8.38 3.92 -4.41
CA LYS A 20 -8.99 5.06 -3.72
C LYS A 20 -7.93 5.92 -3.04
N GLY A 21 -8.19 7.23 -2.98
CA GLY A 21 -7.36 8.16 -2.23
C GLY A 21 -7.45 7.91 -0.71
N LEU A 22 -6.39 8.21 0.04
CA LEU A 22 -6.41 8.02 1.51
C LEU A 22 -7.50 8.86 2.18
N GLU A 23 -7.74 10.08 1.71
CA GLU A 23 -8.77 10.98 2.23
C GLU A 23 -10.20 10.46 1.97
N GLU A 24 -10.40 9.79 0.84
CA GLU A 24 -11.67 9.15 0.49
C GLU A 24 -11.96 7.98 1.44
N VAL A 25 -10.97 7.12 1.67
CA VAL A 25 -11.06 6.01 2.63
C VAL A 25 -11.33 6.54 4.04
N GLU A 26 -10.64 7.62 4.47
CA GLU A 26 -10.90 8.23 5.79
C GLU A 26 -12.36 8.69 5.94
N ARG A 27 -12.93 9.29 4.89
CA ARG A 27 -14.33 9.73 4.89
C ARG A 27 -15.31 8.55 4.91
N GLU A 28 -15.09 7.53 4.08
CA GLU A 28 -15.97 6.36 4.00
C GLU A 28 -16.00 5.55 5.30
N HIS A 29 -14.84 5.40 5.94
CA HIS A 29 -14.69 4.66 7.20
C HIS A 29 -14.93 5.52 8.45
N SER A 30 -15.29 6.81 8.28
CA SER A 30 -15.46 7.79 9.36
C SER A 30 -14.23 7.89 10.29
N TRP A 31 -13.03 7.83 9.73
CA TRP A 31 -11.78 7.92 10.47
C TRP A 31 -11.25 9.36 10.56
N PRO A 32 -10.42 9.67 11.59
CA PRO A 32 -9.73 10.96 11.68
C PRO A 32 -8.80 11.20 10.48
N PRO A 33 -8.53 12.48 10.13
CA PRO A 33 -7.62 12.80 9.04
C PRO A 33 -6.22 12.26 9.28
N ARG A 34 -5.56 11.80 8.22
CA ARG A 34 -4.19 11.23 8.19
C ARG A 34 -4.04 9.87 8.91
N SER A 35 -5.13 9.19 9.21
CA SER A 35 -5.14 7.88 9.87
C SER A 35 -5.01 6.71 8.87
N ALA A 36 -5.48 6.85 7.63
CA ALA A 36 -5.52 5.74 6.68
C ALA A 36 -4.12 5.21 6.35
N LYS A 37 -3.12 6.09 6.29
CA LYS A 37 -1.72 5.66 6.10
C LYS A 37 -1.24 4.77 7.25
N LEU A 38 -1.62 5.07 8.49
CA LEU A 38 -1.23 4.27 9.65
C LEU A 38 -1.95 2.91 9.61
N MET A 39 -3.25 2.89 9.31
CA MET A 39 -4.03 1.65 9.20
C MET A 39 -3.51 0.75 8.08
N LEU A 40 -3.21 1.32 6.91
CA LEU A 40 -2.59 0.59 5.80
C LEU A 40 -1.24 -0.01 6.21
N ARG A 41 -0.38 0.75 6.92
CA ARG A 41 0.90 0.23 7.41
C ARG A 41 0.72 -0.94 8.37
N THR A 42 -0.26 -0.87 9.27
CA THR A 42 -0.59 -1.96 10.20
C THR A 42 -1.05 -3.20 9.43
N ALA A 43 -1.99 -3.05 8.50
CA ALA A 43 -2.50 -4.15 7.71
C ALA A 43 -1.41 -4.82 6.86
N LEU A 44 -0.58 -4.02 6.17
CA LEU A 44 0.54 -4.55 5.39
C LEU A 44 1.56 -5.28 6.28
N ARG A 45 1.85 -4.77 7.50
CA ARG A 45 2.72 -5.49 8.44
C ARG A 45 2.14 -6.84 8.83
N MET A 46 0.84 -6.93 9.12
CA MET A 46 0.20 -8.22 9.40
C MET A 46 0.30 -9.18 8.21
N LEU A 47 0.12 -8.68 6.99
CA LEU A 47 0.29 -9.48 5.78
C LEU A 47 1.74 -9.95 5.59
N THR A 48 2.74 -9.13 5.93
CA THR A 48 4.15 -9.57 5.83
C THR A 48 4.44 -10.76 6.72
N VAL A 49 3.91 -10.76 7.95
CA VAL A 49 4.03 -11.90 8.87
C VAL A 49 3.31 -13.12 8.29
N HIS A 50 2.08 -12.94 7.82
CA HIS A 50 1.28 -14.04 7.28
C HIS A 50 1.89 -14.71 6.05
N TYR A 51 2.43 -13.91 5.13
CA TYR A 51 3.06 -14.43 3.91
C TYR A 51 4.52 -14.88 4.11
N GLY A 52 5.04 -14.86 5.35
CA GLY A 52 6.43 -15.19 5.62
C GLY A 52 7.42 -14.22 4.97
N LEU A 53 6.98 -13.00 4.65
CA LEU A 53 7.77 -11.93 4.02
C LEU A 53 8.54 -11.08 5.03
N CYS A 54 8.60 -11.48 6.30
CA CYS A 54 9.44 -10.89 7.34
C CYS A 54 10.92 -11.12 7.02
N ALA A 55 11.43 -10.45 5.99
CA ALA A 55 12.86 -10.41 5.71
C ALA A 55 13.54 -9.49 6.72
N ALA A 56 14.72 -9.89 7.20
CA ALA A 56 15.64 -8.99 7.89
C ALA A 56 15.81 -7.70 7.07
N PRO A 57 15.98 -6.52 7.71
CA PRO A 57 16.15 -5.26 7.00
C PRO A 57 17.24 -5.43 5.94
N ARG A 58 16.84 -5.41 4.67
CA ARG A 58 17.80 -5.51 3.56
C ARG A 58 18.71 -4.30 3.68
N LYS A 59 19.99 -4.52 3.99
CA LYS A 59 21.03 -3.50 3.80
C LYS A 59 20.89 -2.99 2.37
N SER A 60 20.59 -1.69 2.24
CA SER A 60 20.34 -0.94 1.01
C SER A 60 20.23 -1.82 -0.25
N ALA A 61 19.03 -2.32 -0.53
CA ALA A 61 18.81 -3.02 -1.78
C ALA A 61 18.97 -2.00 -2.92
N PRO A 62 19.67 -2.33 -4.02
CA PRO A 62 19.77 -1.44 -5.17
C PRO A 62 18.37 -1.07 -5.66
N MET A 63 18.18 0.19 -6.06
CA MET A 63 16.92 0.71 -6.56
C MET A 63 16.41 -0.20 -7.69
N ARG A 64 15.28 -0.86 -7.48
CA ARG A 64 14.68 -1.73 -8.50
C ARG A 64 14.09 -0.85 -9.59
N HIS A 65 14.59 -1.00 -10.81
CA HIS A 65 13.95 -0.40 -11.98
C HIS A 65 12.73 -1.26 -12.33
N TRP A 66 11.56 -0.63 -12.46
CA TRP A 66 10.36 -1.26 -12.97
C TRP A 66 10.21 -0.85 -14.43
N GLY A 67 10.41 -1.82 -15.33
CA GLY A 67 10.38 -1.61 -16.77
C GLY A 67 11.10 -2.73 -17.51
N GLY A 68 10.63 -3.08 -18.70
CA GLY A 68 11.37 -3.99 -19.58
C GLY A 68 12.68 -3.37 -20.07
N PRO A 69 13.57 -4.14 -20.74
CA PRO A 69 14.78 -3.61 -21.34
C PRO A 69 14.48 -2.37 -22.20
N GLY A 70 15.10 -1.23 -21.87
CA GLY A 70 14.91 0.04 -22.58
C GLY A 70 13.71 0.88 -22.14
N TYR A 71 12.92 0.46 -21.15
CA TYR A 71 11.84 1.27 -20.61
C TYR A 71 12.37 2.57 -19.98
N ARG A 72 11.85 3.70 -20.45
CA ARG A 72 12.03 5.02 -19.81
C ARG A 72 10.65 5.61 -19.50
N PRO A 73 10.38 6.02 -18.25
CA PRO A 73 9.13 6.67 -17.92
C PRO A 73 9.02 7.96 -18.73
N ARG A 74 7.93 8.10 -19.50
CA ARG A 74 7.57 9.40 -20.07
C ARG A 74 7.12 10.26 -18.90
N GLY A 75 7.76 11.41 -18.70
CA GLY A 75 7.28 12.38 -17.73
C GLY A 75 5.82 12.69 -18.02
N ILE A 76 5.01 12.82 -16.97
CA ILE A 76 3.66 13.38 -17.11
C ILE A 76 3.86 14.77 -17.69
N ALA A 77 3.46 14.98 -18.94
CA ALA A 77 3.31 16.32 -19.48
C ALA A 77 2.20 16.98 -18.66
N LEU A 78 2.57 17.94 -17.84
CA LEU A 78 1.63 18.87 -17.21
C LEU A 78 1.30 19.89 -18.31
N ASP A 79 0.26 19.58 -19.09
CA ASP A 79 -0.42 20.55 -19.94
C ASP A 79 -1.59 21.16 -19.15
#